data_AF-A0A0R1S7S6-F1
#
_entry.id   AF-A0A0R1S7S6-F1
#
_cell.length_a   1.000
_cell.length_b   1.000
_cell.length_c   1.000
_cell.angle_alpha   90.00
_cell.angle_beta   90.00
_cell.angle_gamma   90.00
#
_symmetry.space_group_name_H-M   'P 1'
#
loop_
_entity.id
_entity.type
_entity.pdbx_description
1 polymer ?
#
loop_
_entity_poly.entity_id
_entity_poly.type
_entity_poly.pdbx_seq_one_letter_code
_entity_poly.pdbx_strand_id
1 'polypeptide(L)'
;MFMKKSVVLAVTVLASLSLAACGNSSKSKSGSNKTSSSQTQDLSKNITLANYKKIKVGIMTGQGGATESSVKAKFGTPSSKSKASKTEIVQYSWSKVDPSFKVADVTIHAIDGKVVGKAYDAKKTSGMKITSKSRLAGIKKGDSYNATLKTLGTPNGESIMGAGKNSLQQLTYATDKNGNAVTFSFNQNKLNAKTTATIN
;
A
#
# COMPACT_ATOMS: atom_id res chain seq x y z
N MET A 1 -7.22 55.39 23.47
CA MET A 1 -8.54 56.06 23.55
C MET A 1 -9.54 55.19 22.80
N PHE A 2 -10.64 54.83 23.48
CA PHE A 2 -11.92 54.31 22.96
C PHE A 2 -11.95 53.09 22.01
N MET A 3 -12.83 52.09 22.13
CA MET A 3 -13.71 51.56 23.18
C MET A 3 -14.44 50.35 22.55
N LYS A 4 -14.58 49.26 23.32
CA LYS A 4 -15.73 48.34 23.45
C LYS A 4 -16.70 48.16 22.26
N LYS A 5 -17.12 46.90 22.00
CA LYS A 5 -18.36 46.31 22.57
C LYS A 5 -18.61 44.88 22.06
N SER A 6 -19.24 44.13 22.95
CA SER A 6 -19.69 42.74 22.96
C SER A 6 -20.66 42.36 21.83
N VAL A 7 -20.94 41.06 21.66
CA VAL A 7 -22.27 40.44 21.87
C VAL A 7 -22.22 38.91 21.63
N VAL A 8 -22.79 38.21 22.61
CA VAL A 8 -23.15 36.78 22.70
C VAL A 8 -24.31 36.46 21.75
N LEU A 9 -24.38 35.23 21.19
CA LEU A 9 -25.65 34.50 21.03
C LEU A 9 -25.41 33.03 20.66
N ALA A 10 -25.76 32.15 21.60
CA ALA A 10 -26.11 30.75 21.36
C ALA A 10 -27.36 30.64 20.48
N VAL A 11 -27.61 29.50 19.83
CA VAL A 11 -28.95 28.93 19.57
C VAL A 11 -28.87 27.55 18.89
N THR A 12 -29.39 26.55 19.63
CA THR A 12 -30.12 25.30 19.31
C THR A 12 -29.63 24.25 18.29
N VAL A 13 -29.36 23.06 18.84
CA VAL A 13 -30.11 21.79 18.66
C VAL A 13 -30.92 21.63 17.36
N LEU A 14 -30.53 20.66 16.53
CA LEU A 14 -31.46 19.82 15.77
C LEU A 14 -31.16 18.34 16.04
N ALA A 15 -31.97 17.73 16.91
CA ALA A 15 -32.16 16.29 16.93
C ALA A 15 -33.11 15.92 15.79
N SER A 16 -32.74 14.94 14.96
CA SER A 16 -33.69 14.28 14.06
C SER A 16 -33.60 12.76 14.24
N LEU A 17 -34.52 12.30 15.08
CA LEU A 17 -35.49 11.22 14.86
C LEU A 17 -35.00 9.94 14.14
N SER A 18 -34.94 8.89 14.95
CA SER A 18 -34.86 7.48 14.62
C SER A 18 -35.93 7.05 13.59
N LEU A 19 -35.52 6.29 12.56
CA LEU A 19 -36.43 5.50 11.75
C LEU A 19 -36.48 4.07 12.29
N ALA A 20 -37.63 3.71 12.85
CA ALA A 20 -37.96 2.36 13.28
C ALA A 20 -37.99 1.42 12.07
N ALA A 21 -37.18 0.35 12.11
CA ALA A 21 -37.42 -0.82 11.28
C ALA A 21 -38.18 -1.83 12.14
N CYS A 22 -39.51 -1.84 12.00
CA CYS A 22 -40.36 -2.90 12.52
C CYS A 22 -39.98 -4.22 11.82
N GLY A 23 -39.54 -5.19 12.61
CA GLY A 23 -39.64 -6.58 12.23
C GLY A 23 -41.07 -7.07 12.45
N ASN A 24 -41.57 -7.94 11.57
CA ASN A 24 -42.47 -8.99 11.99
C ASN A 24 -42.48 -10.22 11.06
N SER A 25 -42.36 -11.37 11.72
CA SER A 25 -42.99 -12.67 11.49
C SER A 25 -42.83 -13.46 10.18
N SER A 26 -42.27 -14.64 10.40
CA SER A 26 -42.25 -15.92 9.69
C SER A 26 -43.60 -16.47 9.19
N LYS A 27 -43.59 -17.10 8.00
CA LYS A 27 -44.11 -18.48 7.77
C LYS A 27 -43.59 -19.09 6.45
N SER A 28 -43.54 -20.41 6.45
CA SER A 28 -42.77 -21.34 5.62
C SER A 28 -43.52 -21.91 4.40
N LYS A 29 -42.81 -22.25 3.31
CA LYS A 29 -42.61 -23.65 2.81
C LYS A 29 -41.92 -23.72 1.43
N SER A 30 -40.91 -24.60 1.39
CA SER A 30 -40.49 -25.56 0.36
C SER A 30 -40.32 -25.12 -1.11
N GLY A 31 -39.09 -25.25 -1.60
CA GLY A 31 -38.75 -25.22 -3.02
C GLY A 31 -37.26 -25.53 -3.23
N SER A 32 -36.97 -26.79 -3.53
CA SER A 32 -35.64 -27.32 -3.84
C SER A 32 -34.98 -26.59 -5.01
N ASN A 33 -33.80 -26.00 -4.83
CA ASN A 33 -32.62 -26.34 -5.63
C ASN A 33 -31.39 -25.50 -5.29
N LYS A 34 -30.24 -26.19 -5.35
CA LYS A 34 -28.86 -25.69 -5.42
C LYS A 34 -28.35 -24.94 -4.20
N THR A 35 -27.70 -25.73 -3.34
CA THR A 35 -26.50 -25.39 -2.58
C THR A 35 -25.56 -24.49 -3.40
N SER A 36 -25.77 -23.18 -3.35
CA SER A 36 -24.65 -22.26 -3.44
C SER A 36 -24.11 -22.20 -2.03
N SER A 37 -22.99 -22.86 -1.79
CA SER A 37 -22.16 -22.51 -0.67
C SER A 37 -21.90 -21.02 -0.80
N SER A 38 -22.60 -20.21 0.00
CA SER A 38 -22.10 -18.93 0.42
C SER A 38 -20.79 -19.25 1.14
N GLN A 39 -19.72 -19.34 0.36
CA GLN A 39 -18.40 -19.05 0.86
C GLN A 39 -18.52 -17.62 1.37
N THR A 40 -18.86 -17.51 2.65
CA THR A 40 -18.31 -16.47 3.49
C THR A 40 -16.81 -16.50 3.21
N GLN A 41 -16.39 -15.66 2.25
CA GLN A 41 -14.98 -15.45 2.01
C GLN A 41 -14.47 -14.90 3.32
N ASP A 42 -13.83 -15.76 4.08
CA ASP A 42 -12.93 -15.35 5.14
C ASP A 42 -11.83 -14.54 4.44
N LEU A 43 -12.08 -13.23 4.32
CA LEU A 43 -11.24 -12.24 3.64
C LEU A 43 -9.97 -11.92 4.45
N SER A 44 -9.54 -12.84 5.33
CA SER A 44 -8.32 -12.74 6.13
C SER A 44 -7.11 -13.38 5.44
N LYS A 45 -7.07 -13.43 4.09
CA LYS A 45 -5.84 -13.82 3.38
C LYS A 45 -4.82 -12.68 3.52
N ASN A 46 -4.03 -12.75 4.57
CA ASN A 46 -2.93 -11.82 4.82
C ASN A 46 -2.10 -11.61 3.54
N ILE A 47 -1.70 -10.37 3.29
CA ILE A 47 -0.99 -10.03 2.03
C ILE A 47 0.40 -10.65 2.06
N THR A 48 0.71 -11.50 1.07
CA THR A 48 2.04 -12.12 0.90
C THR A 48 2.89 -11.38 -0.13
N LEU A 49 4.20 -11.60 -0.11
CA LEU A 49 5.12 -11.10 -1.15
C LEU A 49 4.70 -11.56 -2.56
N ALA A 50 4.23 -12.80 -2.70
CA ALA A 50 3.79 -13.34 -3.98
C ALA A 50 2.56 -12.60 -4.53
N ASN A 51 1.62 -12.24 -3.65
CA ASN A 51 0.46 -11.44 -4.01
C ASN A 51 0.86 -10.02 -4.43
N TYR A 52 1.76 -9.38 -3.68
CA TYR A 52 2.31 -8.06 -4.01
C TYR A 52 3.02 -8.04 -5.38
N LYS A 53 3.86 -9.04 -5.67
CA LYS A 53 4.60 -9.13 -6.94
C LYS A 53 3.68 -9.21 -8.16
N LYS A 54 2.49 -9.81 -8.02
CA LYS A 54 1.49 -9.93 -9.10
C LYS A 54 0.75 -8.63 -9.42
N ILE A 55 0.88 -7.57 -8.60
CA ILE A 55 0.30 -6.27 -8.92
C ILE A 55 1.04 -5.67 -10.11
N LYS A 56 0.29 -5.42 -11.20
CA LYS A 56 0.77 -4.74 -12.40
C LYS A 56 0.67 -3.23 -12.22
N VAL A 57 1.80 -2.55 -12.38
CA VAL A 57 1.91 -1.09 -12.33
C VAL A 57 1.84 -0.54 -13.76
N GLY A 58 1.01 0.47 -13.98
CA GLY A 58 0.88 1.17 -15.25
C GLY A 58 1.82 2.36 -15.38
N ILE A 59 1.73 3.05 -16.52
CA ILE A 59 2.36 4.37 -16.68
C ILE A 59 1.62 5.43 -15.85
N MET A 60 2.15 6.66 -15.76
CA MET A 60 1.61 7.75 -14.93
C MET A 60 0.24 8.32 -15.35
N THR A 61 -0.46 7.65 -16.26
CA THR A 61 -1.86 7.90 -16.63
C THR A 61 -2.78 6.74 -16.23
N GLY A 62 -2.26 5.71 -15.55
CA GLY A 62 -2.98 4.48 -15.22
C GLY A 62 -2.99 3.42 -16.33
N GLN A 63 -2.65 3.77 -17.56
CA GLN A 63 -2.68 2.81 -18.68
C GLN A 63 -1.74 1.62 -18.42
N GLY A 64 -2.26 0.42 -18.67
CA GLY A 64 -1.56 -0.85 -18.46
C GLY A 64 -1.50 -1.31 -17.00
N GLY A 65 -1.93 -0.51 -16.04
CA GLY A 65 -2.00 -0.87 -14.62
C GLY A 65 -3.17 -1.79 -14.29
N ALA A 66 -3.04 -2.53 -13.19
CA ALA A 66 -4.16 -3.26 -12.60
C ALA A 66 -5.27 -2.28 -12.15
N THR A 67 -6.50 -2.76 -11.99
CA THR A 67 -7.55 -1.94 -11.36
C THR A 67 -7.42 -1.99 -9.86
N GLU A 68 -7.67 -0.87 -9.21
CA GLU A 68 -7.79 -0.76 -7.75
C GLU A 68 -8.76 -1.82 -7.19
N SER A 69 -9.92 -1.99 -7.82
CA SER A 69 -10.92 -2.99 -7.41
C SER A 69 -10.37 -4.42 -7.47
N SER A 70 -9.53 -4.76 -8.45
CA SER A 70 -8.91 -6.09 -8.53
C SER A 70 -7.88 -6.34 -7.43
N VAL A 71 -7.20 -5.28 -6.96
CA VAL A 71 -6.28 -5.37 -5.82
C VAL A 71 -7.07 -5.54 -4.54
N LYS A 72 -8.10 -4.71 -4.31
CA LYS A 72 -8.99 -4.80 -3.14
C LYS A 72 -9.69 -6.15 -3.03
N ALA A 73 -10.14 -6.73 -4.14
CA ALA A 73 -10.74 -8.06 -4.14
C ALA A 73 -9.77 -9.15 -3.65
N LYS A 74 -8.45 -8.95 -3.84
CA LYS A 74 -7.42 -9.90 -3.39
C LYS A 74 -6.90 -9.61 -2.00
N PHE A 75 -6.77 -8.33 -1.64
CA PHE A 75 -6.09 -7.86 -0.44
C PHE A 75 -7.07 -7.52 0.70
N GLY A 76 -8.37 -7.51 0.40
CA GLY A 76 -9.41 -7.06 1.30
C GLY A 76 -9.47 -5.54 1.43
N THR A 77 -10.15 -5.08 2.46
CA THR A 77 -10.34 -3.65 2.74
C THR A 77 -9.03 -3.00 3.19
N PRO A 78 -8.62 -1.87 2.59
CA PRO A 78 -7.43 -1.14 3.03
C PRO A 78 -7.61 -0.60 4.45
N SER A 79 -6.53 -0.62 5.22
CA SER A 79 -6.45 -0.03 6.56
C SER A 79 -6.55 1.49 6.52
N SER A 80 -6.12 2.13 5.43
CA SER A 80 -6.29 3.58 5.22
C SER A 80 -6.36 3.95 3.74
N LYS A 81 -6.91 5.14 3.50
CA LYS A 81 -6.98 5.79 2.18
C LYS A 81 -6.60 7.24 2.34
N SER A 82 -5.75 7.75 1.45
CA SER A 82 -5.40 9.17 1.41
C SER A 82 -5.30 9.68 -0.03
N LYS A 83 -5.56 10.97 -0.22
CA LYS A 83 -5.38 11.69 -1.48
C LYS A 83 -4.82 13.06 -1.12
N ALA A 84 -3.65 13.41 -1.66
CA ALA A 84 -3.10 14.75 -1.44
C ALA A 84 -3.82 15.77 -2.34
N SER A 85 -4.08 16.97 -1.82
CA SER A 85 -5.00 17.94 -2.45
C SER A 85 -4.58 18.41 -3.85
N LYS A 86 -3.29 18.28 -4.21
CA LYS A 86 -2.72 18.75 -5.48
C LYS A 86 -2.40 17.60 -6.45
N THR A 87 -2.83 16.38 -6.15
CA THR A 87 -2.57 15.21 -6.99
C THR A 87 -3.84 14.39 -7.17
N GLU A 88 -3.97 13.80 -8.35
CA GLU A 88 -5.02 12.83 -8.64
C GLU A 88 -4.72 11.46 -8.03
N ILE A 89 -3.49 11.25 -7.56
CA ILE A 89 -3.06 10.01 -6.95
C ILE A 89 -3.76 9.77 -5.61
N VAL A 90 -4.48 8.66 -5.54
CA VAL A 90 -5.05 8.11 -4.32
C VAL A 90 -4.18 6.97 -3.83
N GLN A 91 -3.74 7.03 -2.58
CA GLN A 91 -3.02 5.97 -1.91
C GLN A 91 -3.98 5.11 -1.09
N TYR A 92 -3.79 3.80 -1.16
CA TYR A 92 -4.44 2.81 -0.31
C TYR A 92 -3.37 2.01 0.42
N SER A 93 -3.51 1.82 1.73
CA SER A 93 -2.53 1.09 2.55
C SER A 93 -3.19 -0.06 3.29
N TRP A 94 -2.48 -1.18 3.42
CA TRP A 94 -2.88 -2.36 4.17
C TRP A 94 -1.78 -2.73 5.17
N SER A 95 -2.12 -2.68 6.46
CA SER A 95 -1.22 -3.11 7.55
C SER A 95 -1.34 -4.59 7.90
N LYS A 96 -2.41 -5.27 7.47
CA LYS A 96 -2.63 -6.71 7.64
C LYS A 96 -1.87 -7.50 6.57
N VAL A 97 -0.56 -7.61 6.78
CA VAL A 97 0.35 -8.37 5.92
C VAL A 97 0.66 -9.73 6.54
N ASP A 98 1.04 -10.69 5.70
CA ASP A 98 1.41 -12.02 6.17
C ASP A 98 2.66 -11.92 7.07
N PRO A 99 2.68 -12.56 8.25
CA PRO A 99 3.83 -12.52 9.15
C PRO A 99 5.13 -13.02 8.51
N SER A 100 5.08 -13.84 7.46
CA SER A 100 6.26 -14.27 6.69
C SER A 100 6.79 -13.18 5.74
N PHE A 101 5.97 -12.19 5.38
CA PHE A 101 6.37 -11.08 4.50
C PHE A 101 7.17 -10.00 5.27
N LYS A 102 7.19 -9.98 6.61
CA LYS A 102 8.12 -9.17 7.45
C LYS A 102 8.22 -7.67 7.06
N VAL A 103 7.11 -7.07 6.61
CA VAL A 103 7.00 -5.65 6.24
C VAL A 103 6.03 -4.93 7.16
N ALA A 104 6.04 -3.60 7.16
CA ALA A 104 5.16 -2.78 8.00
C ALA A 104 3.75 -2.74 7.40
N ASP A 105 3.68 -2.41 6.12
CA ASP A 105 2.46 -2.34 5.35
C ASP A 105 2.77 -2.48 3.86
N VAL A 106 1.69 -2.63 3.09
CA VAL A 106 1.70 -2.62 1.63
C VAL A 106 0.83 -1.47 1.16
N THR A 107 1.31 -0.72 0.18
CA THR A 107 0.55 0.39 -0.42
C THR A 107 0.39 0.21 -1.93
N ILE A 108 -0.71 0.74 -2.45
CA ILE A 108 -0.85 1.03 -3.88
C ILE A 108 -1.22 2.49 -4.08
N HIS A 109 -0.80 3.03 -5.22
CA HIS A 109 -1.12 4.36 -5.69
C HIS A 109 -1.94 4.22 -6.97
N ALA A 110 -3.07 4.92 -7.05
CA ALA A 110 -3.97 4.83 -8.18
C ALA A 110 -4.34 6.22 -8.73
N ILE A 111 -4.44 6.31 -10.05
CA ILE A 111 -5.05 7.43 -10.79
C ILE A 111 -6.24 6.84 -11.53
N ASP A 112 -7.42 7.44 -11.41
CA ASP A 112 -8.67 6.97 -12.03
C ASP A 112 -8.96 5.47 -11.82
N GLY A 113 -8.69 4.99 -10.61
CA GLY A 113 -8.91 3.58 -10.24
C GLY A 113 -7.93 2.60 -10.90
N LYS A 114 -6.86 3.07 -11.53
CA LYS A 114 -5.78 2.25 -12.11
C LYS A 114 -4.48 2.42 -11.34
N VAL A 115 -3.81 1.30 -11.06
CA VAL A 115 -2.57 1.28 -10.29
C VAL A 115 -1.43 1.89 -11.08
N VAL A 116 -0.89 2.99 -10.56
CA VAL A 116 0.30 3.69 -11.08
C VAL A 116 1.52 3.51 -10.17
N GLY A 117 1.34 2.98 -8.97
CA GLY A 117 2.46 2.65 -8.11
C GLY A 117 2.10 1.63 -7.04
N LYS A 118 3.13 1.02 -6.46
CA LYS A 118 3.02 0.10 -5.33
C LYS A 118 4.25 0.19 -4.46
N ALA A 119 4.09 -0.02 -3.17
CA ALA A 119 5.22 -0.13 -2.25
C ALA A 119 4.94 -1.16 -1.15
N TYR A 120 6.01 -1.60 -0.50
CA TYR A 120 5.94 -2.15 0.84
C TYR A 120 7.05 -1.54 1.67
N ASP A 121 6.70 -1.15 2.89
CA ASP A 121 7.62 -0.47 3.78
C ASP A 121 8.36 -1.46 4.67
N ALA A 122 9.66 -1.22 4.80
CA ALA A 122 10.50 -2.04 5.64
C ALA A 122 10.08 -1.90 7.11
N LYS A 123 10.14 -3.01 7.85
CA LYS A 123 9.86 -3.05 9.29
C LYS A 123 11.09 -3.54 10.04
N LYS A 124 11.54 -2.79 11.04
CA LYS A 124 12.59 -3.26 11.93
C LYS A 124 12.06 -4.41 12.77
N THR A 125 12.64 -5.59 12.58
CA THR A 125 12.31 -6.80 13.35
C THR A 125 13.59 -7.59 13.62
N SER A 126 13.59 -8.42 14.67
CA SER A 126 14.73 -9.29 14.99
C SER A 126 15.07 -10.29 13.87
N GLY A 127 14.07 -10.66 13.04
CA GLY A 127 14.22 -11.55 11.89
C GLY A 127 14.42 -10.83 10.55
N MET A 128 14.69 -9.51 10.57
CA MET A 128 14.92 -8.74 9.35
C MET A 128 16.18 -9.22 8.63
N LYS A 129 16.08 -9.46 7.32
CA LYS A 129 17.23 -9.84 6.49
C LYS A 129 18.27 -8.72 6.48
N ILE A 130 19.51 -9.04 6.82
CA ILE A 130 20.66 -8.13 6.73
C ILE A 130 21.45 -8.45 5.46
N THR A 131 21.77 -7.42 4.69
CA THR A 131 22.58 -7.52 3.47
C THR A 131 23.97 -6.95 3.74
N SER A 132 25.02 -7.70 3.42
CA SER A 132 26.38 -7.27 3.72
C SER A 132 26.76 -6.00 2.94
N LYS A 133 27.51 -5.10 3.59
CA LYS A 133 28.00 -3.85 2.98
C LYS A 133 28.83 -4.11 1.72
N SER A 134 29.61 -5.20 1.68
CA SER A 134 30.39 -5.61 0.51
C SER A 134 29.52 -5.92 -0.71
N ARG A 135 28.39 -6.61 -0.54
CA ARG A 135 27.44 -6.90 -1.63
C ARG A 135 26.78 -5.62 -2.13
N LEU A 136 26.42 -4.72 -1.22
CA LEU A 136 25.81 -3.42 -1.56
C LEU A 136 26.78 -2.49 -2.31
N ALA A 137 28.07 -2.54 -1.95
CA ALA A 137 29.13 -1.80 -2.63
C ALA A 137 29.33 -2.27 -4.08
N GLY A 138 29.07 -3.56 -4.37
CA GLY A 138 29.20 -4.15 -5.70
C GLY A 138 28.18 -3.65 -6.73
N ILE A 139 27.05 -3.07 -6.32
CA ILE A 139 26.07 -2.48 -7.24
C ILE A 139 26.62 -1.15 -7.79
N LYS A 140 26.48 -0.86 -9.08
CA LYS A 140 27.07 0.32 -9.72
C LYS A 140 26.01 1.22 -10.33
N LYS A 141 26.34 2.51 -10.49
CA LYS A 141 25.47 3.46 -11.21
C LYS A 141 25.20 2.91 -12.61
N GLY A 142 23.95 2.98 -13.06
CA GLY A 142 23.51 2.41 -14.33
C GLY A 142 23.05 0.95 -14.26
N ASP A 143 23.35 0.20 -13.18
CA ASP A 143 22.82 -1.16 -13.00
C ASP A 143 21.30 -1.15 -13.04
N SER A 144 20.72 -2.19 -13.64
CA SER A 144 19.27 -2.26 -13.74
C SER A 144 18.62 -2.64 -12.41
N TYR A 145 17.36 -2.24 -12.23
CA TYR A 145 16.57 -2.63 -11.06
C TYR A 145 16.45 -4.15 -10.95
N ASN A 146 16.17 -4.84 -12.07
CA ASN A 146 16.07 -6.31 -12.08
C ASN A 146 17.43 -7.01 -11.84
N ALA A 147 18.52 -6.47 -12.37
CA ALA A 147 19.86 -7.01 -12.08
C ALA A 147 20.21 -6.84 -10.59
N THR A 148 19.87 -5.70 -9.99
CA THR A 148 20.08 -5.46 -8.56
C THR A 148 19.28 -6.45 -7.71
N LEU A 149 18.00 -6.68 -8.03
CA LEU A 149 17.18 -7.71 -7.37
C LEU A 149 17.77 -9.11 -7.53
N LYS A 150 18.30 -9.46 -8.71
CA LYS A 150 18.95 -10.75 -8.93
C LYS A 150 20.21 -10.89 -8.06
N THR A 151 21.00 -9.83 -7.93
CA THR A 151 22.25 -9.81 -7.18
C THR A 151 22.03 -9.79 -5.66
N LEU A 152 21.08 -9.02 -5.16
CA LEU A 152 20.86 -8.80 -3.71
C LEU A 152 19.69 -9.63 -3.14
N GLY A 153 18.83 -10.16 -3.99
CA GLY A 153 17.58 -10.80 -3.63
C GLY A 153 16.51 -9.80 -3.19
N THR A 154 15.45 -10.32 -2.56
CA THR A 154 14.33 -9.51 -2.03
C THR A 154 14.84 -8.43 -1.06
N PRO A 155 14.45 -7.16 -1.26
CA PRO A 155 14.80 -6.06 -0.36
C PRO A 155 13.88 -6.04 0.87
N ASN A 156 14.29 -5.31 1.90
CA ASN A 156 13.49 -5.08 3.10
C ASN A 156 12.33 -4.11 2.84
N GLY A 157 12.50 -3.18 1.89
CA GLY A 157 11.46 -2.28 1.40
C GLY A 157 11.58 -2.08 -0.11
N GLU A 158 10.45 -1.84 -0.78
CA GLU A 158 10.40 -1.59 -2.22
C GLU A 158 9.34 -0.54 -2.53
N SER A 159 9.64 0.34 -3.48
CA SER A 159 8.64 1.25 -4.05
C SER A 159 8.82 1.32 -5.56
N ILE A 160 7.71 1.31 -6.29
CA ILE A 160 7.65 1.42 -7.75
C ILE A 160 6.56 2.44 -8.08
N MET A 161 6.91 3.44 -8.87
CA MET A 161 5.99 4.44 -9.40
C MET A 161 6.18 4.58 -10.91
N GLY A 162 5.08 4.49 -11.66
CA GLY A 162 5.08 4.53 -13.11
C GLY A 162 5.75 3.32 -13.77
N ALA A 163 5.73 3.33 -15.10
CA ALA A 163 6.37 2.34 -15.96
C ALA A 163 7.04 3.02 -17.16
N GLY A 164 7.95 2.30 -17.82
CA GLY A 164 8.65 2.81 -19.01
C GLY A 164 9.54 4.03 -18.70
N LYS A 165 9.50 5.06 -19.55
CA LYS A 165 10.38 6.25 -19.49
C LYS A 165 10.14 7.14 -18.25
N ASN A 166 9.03 6.98 -17.55
CA ASN A 166 8.71 7.75 -16.35
C ASN A 166 8.75 6.88 -15.08
N SER A 167 9.36 5.70 -15.13
CA SER A 167 9.44 4.81 -13.97
C SER A 167 10.45 5.31 -12.94
N LEU A 168 10.03 5.36 -11.69
CA LEU A 168 10.89 5.53 -10.52
C LEU A 168 10.78 4.28 -9.66
N GLN A 169 11.91 3.72 -9.24
CA GLN A 169 11.93 2.58 -8.33
C GLN A 169 12.90 2.80 -7.19
N GLN A 170 12.59 2.21 -6.04
CA GLN A 170 13.46 2.19 -4.87
C GLN A 170 13.54 0.79 -4.28
N LEU A 171 14.75 0.41 -3.86
CA LEU A 171 15.02 -0.83 -3.13
C LEU A 171 15.78 -0.48 -1.84
N THR A 172 15.24 -0.85 -0.68
CA THR A 172 15.84 -0.59 0.63
C THR A 172 16.35 -1.90 1.24
N TYR A 173 17.64 -1.93 1.59
CA TYR A 173 18.29 -3.08 2.21
C TYR A 173 18.88 -2.71 3.56
N ALA A 174 18.53 -3.46 4.60
CA ALA A 174 19.14 -3.31 5.92
C ALA A 174 20.60 -3.78 5.90
N THR A 175 21.46 -3.04 6.59
CA THR A 175 22.89 -3.30 6.73
C THR A 175 23.27 -3.82 8.12
N ASP A 176 22.41 -3.62 9.12
CA ASP A 176 22.55 -4.20 10.45
C ASP A 176 21.21 -4.30 11.20
N LYS A 177 21.25 -4.92 12.39
CA LYS A 177 20.09 -5.13 13.26
C LYS A 177 19.57 -3.84 13.91
N ASN A 178 20.34 -2.76 13.89
CA ASN A 178 19.94 -1.47 14.44
C ASN A 178 19.02 -0.70 13.49
N GLY A 179 18.84 -1.19 12.27
CA GLY A 179 17.97 -0.58 11.27
C GLY A 179 18.73 0.30 10.29
N ASN A 180 20.06 0.41 10.37
CA ASN A 180 20.83 1.13 9.37
C ASN A 180 20.66 0.45 8.01
N ALA A 181 20.41 1.21 6.96
CA ALA A 181 20.05 0.69 5.65
C ALA A 181 20.68 1.51 4.50
N VAL A 182 20.63 0.92 3.31
CA VAL A 182 20.94 1.61 2.05
C VAL A 182 19.71 1.54 1.14
N THR A 183 19.34 2.67 0.57
CA THR A 183 18.30 2.76 -0.45
C THR A 183 18.93 3.03 -1.81
N PHE A 184 18.60 2.19 -2.78
CA PHE A 184 18.96 2.36 -4.19
C PHE A 184 17.78 3.00 -4.91
N SER A 185 18.02 4.13 -5.59
CA SER A 185 17.00 4.82 -6.38
C SER A 185 17.28 4.67 -7.87
N PHE A 186 16.30 4.17 -8.60
CA PHE A 186 16.36 3.90 -10.03
C PHE A 186 15.43 4.83 -10.78
N ASN A 187 15.91 5.37 -11.90
CA ASN A 187 15.11 6.11 -12.86
C ASN A 187 15.18 5.34 -14.19
N GLN A 188 14.02 5.10 -14.81
CA GLN A 188 13.95 4.36 -16.08
C GLN A 188 14.69 3.02 -16.01
N ASN A 189 14.51 2.27 -14.91
CA ASN A 189 15.17 0.98 -14.67
C ASN A 189 16.72 1.06 -14.62
N LYS A 190 17.31 2.22 -14.34
CA LYS A 190 18.76 2.37 -14.15
C LYS A 190 19.07 3.01 -12.81
N LEU A 191 20.03 2.45 -12.07
CA LEU A 191 20.46 3.00 -10.80
C LEU A 191 21.01 4.41 -11.01
N ASN A 192 20.39 5.38 -10.35
CA ASN A 192 20.81 6.77 -10.42
C ASN A 192 21.52 7.20 -9.13
N ALA A 193 21.03 6.76 -7.97
CA ALA A 193 21.54 7.18 -6.67
C ALA A 193 21.52 6.06 -5.62
N LYS A 194 22.39 6.19 -4.62
CA LYS A 194 22.41 5.39 -3.40
C LYS A 194 22.41 6.34 -2.21
N THR A 195 21.59 6.06 -1.22
CA THR A 195 21.52 6.88 0.01
C THR A 195 21.51 5.99 1.23
N THR A 196 22.05 6.49 2.34
CA THR A 196 21.87 5.88 3.65
C THR A 196 20.46 6.15 4.15
N ALA A 197 19.89 5.19 4.88
CA ALA A 197 18.56 5.29 5.45
C ALA A 197 18.51 4.57 6.81
N THR A 198 17.42 4.78 7.54
CA THR A 198 17.12 4.05 8.78
C THR A 198 15.73 3.42 8.67
N ILE A 199 15.64 2.13 8.96
CA ILE A 199 14.38 1.40 9.06
C ILE A 199 13.90 1.48 10.51
N ASN A 200 12.65 1.90 10.67
CA ASN A 200 11.99 2.04 11.97
C ASN A 200 11.28 0.76 12.40
#